data_AF-A0A9P5C7L6-F1
#
_entry.id   AF-A0A9P5C7L6-F1
#
_cell.length_a   1.000
_cell.length_b   1.000
_cell.length_c   1.000
_cell.angle_alpha   90.00
_cell.angle_beta   90.00
_cell.angle_gamma   90.00
#
_symmetry.space_group_name_H-M   'P 1'
#
loop_
_entity.id
_entity.type
_entity.pdbx_description
1 polymer ?
#
loop_
_entity_poly.entity_id
_entity_poly.type
_entity_poly.pdbx_seq_one_letter_code
_entity_poly.pdbx_strand_id
1 'polypeptide(L)'
;MEETVHKQLRIAKRNTPVESFDVTSLPHDNCEDSLIPSATMSGAYSNDPDLKHISDEPIEESQECFKADVTPNLENLPAELRTQLLLSMPDLPTLRALIHASPTMHTQYRYDRDHVLWTCLEHELSGFLIDAYANMMSRVCELGSPRTDEKITSFLDTYRGWLSGASPLPDLQSIDSGYIHWMAAYHISVACPLARMYSSWALDNIKETISSSVARNGTETLPIAHDSRGVNLSRSEEIRIFRALYRYETYHHLFGRNKGRRHGGFRHHEINEIFFSEFAPWEAEAVGCVDIFIRQKYKDIFSDVKEDLHPQNARFRLENGTFNPEGSFNLEGEYDDYMDGTVSRGLKMAVRLLNIEDHEKLVSKMQRCLTHDQNLDAPVRTAIGLAAQSDRREMSTSFPNKRDEAEQKQDPIRFTGDTVPPNGPPLAWVLLWGGKYANIYGEYVPESLRRWGYVIWDKIRWDSMEAKELIARQWEMEPELVEEIKIDIGWSPLESGSVTIEHK
;
A
#
# COMPACT_ATOMS: atom_id res chain seq x y z
N MET A 1 24.75 19.95 45.81
CA MET A 1 26.20 20.03 45.58
C MET A 1 26.60 18.72 44.90
N GLU A 2 26.19 18.54 43.64
CA GLU A 2 26.89 19.02 42.42
C GLU A 2 28.03 18.05 42.08
N GLU A 3 28.20 17.48 40.88
CA GLU A 3 27.69 17.70 39.52
C GLU A 3 27.97 16.39 38.73
N THR A 4 27.01 15.82 38.00
CA THR A 4 26.69 16.07 36.58
C THR A 4 27.71 15.52 35.58
N VAL A 5 27.41 14.35 34.99
CA VAL A 5 27.79 14.04 33.60
C VAL A 5 26.56 13.46 32.89
N HIS A 6 25.77 14.38 32.31
CA HIS A 6 24.71 14.04 31.36
C HIS A 6 25.33 13.68 30.02
N LYS A 7 25.19 12.42 29.61
CA LYS A 7 25.43 12.00 28.22
C LYS A 7 24.12 12.21 27.46
N GLN A 8 24.05 13.30 26.70
CA GLN A 8 22.99 13.56 25.73
C GLN A 8 22.98 12.45 24.67
N LEU A 9 22.04 11.51 24.77
CA LEU A 9 21.62 10.75 23.61
C LEU A 9 20.75 11.69 22.76
N ARG A 10 21.31 12.14 21.64
CA ARG A 10 20.55 12.83 20.59
C ARG A 10 19.52 11.84 20.06
N ILE A 11 18.26 12.09 20.38
CA ILE A 11 17.11 11.54 19.67
C ILE A 11 17.26 11.97 18.21
N ALA A 12 17.39 11.00 17.31
CA ALA A 12 17.38 11.25 15.88
C ALA A 12 16.04 11.91 15.53
N LYS A 13 16.07 13.11 14.95
CA LYS A 13 14.89 13.77 14.40
C LYS A 13 14.28 12.82 13.36
N ARG A 14 12.99 12.46 13.55
CA ARG A 14 12.20 11.80 12.51
C ARG A 14 12.37 12.58 11.21
N ASN A 15 12.70 11.87 10.13
CA ASN A 15 12.87 12.43 8.80
C ASN A 15 11.72 13.38 8.47
N THR A 16 12.04 14.63 8.11
CA THR A 16 11.08 15.65 7.68
C THR A 16 10.42 15.24 6.36
N PRO A 17 9.08 15.10 6.29
CA PRO A 17 8.37 15.05 5.02
C PRO A 17 8.17 16.48 4.49
N VAL A 18 8.28 16.60 3.17
CA VAL A 18 7.83 17.76 2.39
C VAL A 18 6.30 17.85 2.48
N GLU A 19 5.80 19.06 2.81
CA GLU A 19 4.41 19.52 2.84
C GLU A 19 3.35 18.62 3.52
N SER A 20 2.84 19.11 4.65
CA SER A 20 1.76 18.51 5.45
C SER A 20 0.50 18.22 4.61
N PHE A 21 0.14 16.94 4.52
CA PHE A 21 -1.12 16.49 3.94
C PHE A 21 -2.24 16.55 4.98
N ASP A 22 -3.34 17.24 4.64
CA ASP A 22 -4.55 17.22 5.45
C ASP A 22 -5.36 15.95 5.17
N VAL A 23 -5.24 14.95 6.05
CA VAL A 23 -5.91 13.64 5.97
C VAL A 23 -7.41 13.75 6.31
N THR A 24 -7.91 14.95 6.65
CA THR A 24 -9.32 15.17 7.01
C THR A 24 -10.26 15.31 5.81
N SER A 25 -9.74 15.48 4.58
CA SER A 25 -10.55 15.71 3.37
C SER A 25 -10.97 14.45 2.60
N LEU A 26 -10.75 13.26 3.15
CA LEU A 26 -11.40 12.05 2.61
C LEU A 26 -12.92 12.20 2.84
N PRO A 27 -13.79 11.82 1.89
CA PRO A 27 -15.22 11.73 2.16
C PRO A 27 -15.41 10.95 3.45
N HIS A 28 -15.98 11.60 4.46
CA HIS A 28 -16.35 10.93 5.68
C HIS A 28 -17.28 9.78 5.27
N ASP A 29 -16.95 8.53 5.62
CA ASP A 29 -17.92 7.43 5.52
C ASP A 29 -19.00 7.64 6.59
N ASN A 30 -19.83 8.68 6.40
CA ASN A 30 -21.02 8.96 7.17
C ASN A 30 -22.17 8.21 6.51
N CYS A 31 -22.24 6.91 6.78
CA CYS A 31 -23.49 6.19 6.64
C CYS A 31 -24.17 6.23 8.00
N GLU A 32 -24.73 7.39 8.35
CA GLU A 32 -25.67 7.54 9.46
C GLU A 32 -27.04 7.96 8.91
N ASP A 33 -28.06 7.35 9.49
CA ASP A 33 -29.48 7.44 9.14
C ASP A 33 -29.98 8.86 8.86
N SER A 34 -30.71 9.05 7.76
CA SER A 34 -31.79 10.04 7.75
C SER A 34 -32.86 9.79 6.68
N LEU A 35 -34.07 9.75 7.19
CA LEU A 35 -35.38 9.68 6.56
C LEU A 35 -35.57 10.72 5.45
N ILE A 36 -36.20 10.27 4.36
CA ILE A 36 -36.72 11.08 3.25
C ILE A 36 -37.84 12.00 3.75
N PRO A 37 -37.90 13.26 3.26
CA PRO A 37 -39.17 13.80 2.82
C PRO A 37 -39.11 14.33 1.38
N SER A 38 -40.07 13.86 0.58
CA SER A 38 -40.40 14.30 -0.77
C SER A 38 -40.62 15.81 -0.86
N ALA A 39 -40.08 16.44 -1.92
CA ALA A 39 -40.49 17.76 -2.37
C ALA A 39 -40.93 17.70 -3.83
N THR A 40 -42.20 18.04 -4.04
CA THR A 40 -42.94 18.06 -5.29
C THR A 40 -42.60 19.32 -6.11
N MET A 41 -42.50 19.15 -7.42
CA MET A 41 -42.42 20.20 -8.42
C MET A 41 -43.68 21.07 -8.47
N SER A 42 -43.51 22.37 -8.74
CA SER A 42 -44.46 23.17 -9.53
C SER A 42 -43.75 24.36 -10.16
N GLY A 43 -43.84 24.49 -11.47
CA GLY A 43 -43.42 25.66 -12.23
C GLY A 43 -44.48 26.77 -12.24
N ALA A 44 -44.11 27.92 -12.81
CA ALA A 44 -45.03 28.85 -13.45
C ALA A 44 -44.25 29.80 -14.38
N TYR A 45 -44.79 29.91 -15.59
CA TYR A 45 -44.46 30.84 -16.68
C TYR A 45 -44.70 32.30 -16.28
N SER A 46 -43.96 33.25 -16.88
CA SER A 46 -44.58 34.45 -17.46
C SER A 46 -43.66 35.16 -18.46
N ASN A 47 -44.31 35.77 -19.45
CA ASN A 47 -43.82 36.26 -20.73
C ASN A 47 -43.21 37.68 -20.71
N ASP A 48 -42.34 37.91 -21.70
CA ASP A 48 -41.92 39.13 -22.44
C ASP A 48 -43.04 40.19 -22.67
N PRO A 49 -42.82 41.40 -23.27
CA PRO A 49 -41.59 42.02 -23.81
C PRO A 49 -41.45 43.56 -23.55
N ASP A 50 -40.33 44.17 -23.95
CA ASP A 50 -40.40 45.49 -24.61
C ASP A 50 -39.20 45.81 -25.52
N LEU A 51 -39.53 46.26 -26.73
CA LEU A 51 -38.71 46.45 -27.92
C LEU A 51 -38.62 47.95 -28.23
N LYS A 52 -37.44 48.56 -28.41
CA LYS A 52 -37.27 49.77 -29.26
C LYS A 52 -35.90 49.88 -29.94
N HIS A 53 -35.92 49.52 -31.23
CA HIS A 53 -35.43 50.24 -32.42
C HIS A 53 -34.08 51.00 -32.47
N ILE A 54 -33.17 50.44 -33.28
CA ILE A 54 -32.53 50.96 -34.53
C ILE A 54 -31.81 52.33 -34.53
N SER A 55 -30.51 52.31 -34.85
CA SER A 55 -29.95 53.05 -36.00
C SER A 55 -28.63 52.43 -36.48
N ASP A 56 -28.55 52.25 -37.80
CA ASP A 56 -27.43 51.72 -38.59
C ASP A 56 -26.49 52.85 -39.08
N GLU A 57 -25.28 52.41 -39.48
CA GLU A 57 -24.21 53.04 -40.29
C GLU A 57 -23.05 53.76 -39.57
N PRO A 58 -21.84 53.79 -40.17
CA PRO A 58 -21.15 52.73 -40.91
C PRO A 58 -19.66 52.57 -40.47
N ILE A 59 -19.03 51.57 -41.07
CA ILE A 59 -17.64 51.10 -40.94
C ILE A 59 -16.59 52.23 -41.00
N GLU A 60 -15.73 52.31 -39.97
CA GLU A 60 -14.33 52.77 -40.14
C GLU A 60 -13.38 51.66 -39.70
N GLU A 61 -12.67 51.11 -40.70
CA GLU A 61 -11.45 50.35 -40.52
C GLU A 61 -10.39 51.23 -39.86
N SER A 62 -10.20 51.08 -38.55
CA SER A 62 -8.94 51.44 -37.92
C SER A 62 -8.18 50.16 -37.60
N GLN A 63 -7.24 49.83 -38.49
CA GLN A 63 -6.11 48.96 -38.25
C GLN A 63 -5.34 49.45 -37.01
N GLU A 64 -5.77 49.03 -35.83
CA GLU A 64 -4.89 48.98 -34.67
C GLU A 64 -4.33 47.57 -34.56
N CYS A 65 -3.11 47.45 -35.07
CA CYS A 65 -2.20 46.35 -34.78
C CYS A 65 -2.01 46.27 -33.25
N PHE A 66 -2.86 45.52 -32.58
CA PHE A 66 -2.62 45.07 -31.21
C PHE A 66 -1.41 44.14 -31.24
N LYS A 67 -0.21 44.72 -31.20
CA LYS A 67 0.95 44.06 -30.59
C LYS A 67 0.70 44.02 -29.09
N ALA A 68 -0.19 43.14 -28.65
CA ALA A 68 -0.10 42.64 -27.31
C ALA A 68 1.13 41.72 -27.32
N ASP A 69 2.20 42.13 -26.64
CA ASP A 69 3.23 41.22 -26.12
C ASP A 69 2.52 40.29 -25.12
N VAL A 70 1.74 39.35 -25.65
CA VAL A 70 1.14 38.29 -24.86
C VAL A 70 2.28 37.34 -24.61
N THR A 71 2.94 37.49 -23.45
CA THR A 71 3.74 36.41 -22.91
C THR A 71 2.86 35.14 -22.98
N PRO A 72 3.28 34.09 -23.69
CA PRO A 72 2.48 32.89 -23.86
C PRO A 72 2.26 32.28 -22.48
N ASN A 73 1.09 32.54 -21.90
CA ASN A 73 0.66 31.99 -20.63
C ASN A 73 -0.27 30.83 -20.93
N LEU A 74 -0.17 29.77 -20.13
CA LEU A 74 -1.02 28.59 -20.19
C LEU A 74 -2.51 28.94 -20.23
N GLU A 75 -2.89 30.03 -19.56
CA GLU A 75 -4.26 30.52 -19.46
C GLU A 75 -4.81 31.11 -20.77
N ASN A 76 -3.94 31.55 -21.68
CA ASN A 76 -4.33 32.12 -22.98
C ASN A 76 -4.53 31.04 -24.05
N LEU A 77 -4.31 29.77 -23.71
CA LEU A 77 -4.58 28.67 -24.62
C LEU A 77 -6.09 28.51 -24.86
N PRO A 78 -6.50 28.16 -26.09
CA PRO A 78 -7.86 27.70 -26.39
C PRO A 78 -8.33 26.62 -25.40
N ALA A 79 -9.63 26.58 -25.11
CA ALA A 79 -10.20 25.67 -24.13
C ALA A 79 -9.88 24.20 -24.45
N GLU A 80 -9.85 23.85 -25.73
CA GLU A 80 -9.51 22.53 -26.24
C GLU A 80 -8.08 22.14 -25.89
N LEU A 81 -7.11 23.06 -26.03
CA LEU A 81 -5.71 22.80 -25.66
C LEU A 81 -5.54 22.71 -24.15
N ARG A 82 -6.30 23.50 -23.37
CA ARG A 82 -6.32 23.39 -21.90
C ARG A 82 -6.89 22.04 -21.45
N THR A 83 -7.95 21.55 -22.08
CA THR A 83 -8.50 20.20 -21.81
C THR A 83 -7.49 19.11 -22.17
N GLN A 84 -6.87 19.18 -23.36
CA GLN A 84 -5.86 18.20 -23.75
C GLN A 84 -4.67 18.18 -22.79
N LEU A 85 -4.24 19.34 -22.31
CA LEU A 85 -3.18 19.43 -21.32
C LEU A 85 -3.58 18.79 -19.99
N LEU A 86 -4.80 19.04 -19.51
CA LEU A 86 -5.34 18.38 -18.30
C LEU A 86 -5.41 16.85 -18.45
N LEU A 87 -5.82 16.36 -19.61
CA LEU A 87 -5.88 14.92 -19.92
C LEU A 87 -4.49 14.28 -20.08
N SER A 88 -3.47 15.07 -20.37
CA SER A 88 -2.09 14.60 -20.57
C SER A 88 -1.24 14.67 -19.29
N MET A 89 -1.85 14.97 -18.13
CA MET A 89 -1.11 15.02 -16.87
C MET A 89 -0.54 13.63 -16.52
N PRO A 90 0.74 13.56 -16.14
CA PRO A 90 1.43 12.27 -15.95
C PRO A 90 0.98 11.55 -14.66
N ASP A 91 0.58 12.31 -13.65
CA ASP A 91 0.21 11.80 -12.32
C ASP A 91 -0.72 12.78 -11.58
N LEU A 92 -1.43 12.25 -10.59
CA LEU A 92 -2.39 12.98 -9.76
C LEU A 92 -1.75 14.14 -8.98
N PRO A 93 -0.54 14.03 -8.40
CA PRO A 93 0.14 15.16 -7.79
C PRO A 93 0.36 16.34 -8.76
N THR A 94 0.76 16.06 -10.00
CA THR A 94 1.00 17.08 -11.03
C THR A 94 -0.30 17.70 -11.49
N LEU A 95 -1.34 16.89 -11.73
CA LEU A 95 -2.69 17.39 -12.02
C LEU A 95 -3.17 18.31 -10.89
N ARG A 96 -3.01 17.88 -9.63
CA ARG A 96 -3.37 18.66 -8.45
C ARG A 96 -2.61 19.98 -8.38
N ALA A 97 -1.30 19.96 -8.59
CA ALA A 97 -0.48 21.17 -8.56
C ALA A 97 -0.94 22.18 -9.63
N LEU A 98 -1.22 21.69 -10.84
CA LEU A 98 -1.67 22.52 -11.96
C LEU A 98 -3.04 23.18 -11.69
N ILE A 99 -4.02 22.42 -11.20
CA ILE A 99 -5.35 22.97 -10.90
C ILE A 99 -5.30 23.96 -9.73
N HIS A 100 -4.35 23.83 -8.80
CA HIS A 100 -4.17 24.80 -7.72
C HIS A 100 -3.39 26.05 -8.15
N ALA A 101 -2.50 25.93 -9.15
CA ALA A 101 -1.67 27.02 -9.62
C ALA A 101 -2.42 28.05 -10.50
N SER A 102 -3.53 27.66 -11.13
CA SER A 102 -4.29 28.53 -12.04
C SER A 102 -5.81 28.40 -11.86
N PRO A 103 -6.53 29.49 -11.55
CA PRO A 103 -7.99 29.52 -11.52
C PRO A 103 -8.62 29.16 -12.87
N THR A 104 -7.97 29.52 -13.98
CA THR A 104 -8.42 29.21 -15.35
C THR A 104 -8.34 27.71 -15.61
N MET A 105 -7.26 27.05 -15.17
CA MET A 105 -7.12 25.59 -15.26
C MET A 105 -8.06 24.87 -14.31
N HIS A 106 -8.29 25.40 -13.11
CA HIS A 106 -9.28 24.87 -12.17
C HIS A 106 -10.70 24.91 -12.74
N THR A 107 -11.11 26.03 -13.34
CA THR A 107 -12.42 26.15 -14.00
C THR A 107 -12.55 25.17 -15.17
N GLN A 108 -11.49 24.99 -15.97
CA GLN A 108 -11.49 24.01 -17.06
C GLN A 108 -11.60 22.58 -16.54
N TYR A 109 -10.84 22.24 -15.49
CA TYR A 109 -10.92 20.95 -14.81
C TYR A 109 -12.33 20.68 -14.26
N ARG A 110 -12.98 21.69 -13.68
CA ARG A 110 -14.34 21.56 -13.14
C ARG A 110 -15.40 21.26 -14.20
N TYR A 111 -15.17 21.64 -15.47
CA TYR A 111 -16.10 21.39 -16.56
C TYR A 111 -16.19 19.90 -16.92
N ASP A 112 -15.06 19.18 -16.88
CA ASP A 112 -14.98 17.76 -17.23
C ASP A 112 -14.16 16.97 -16.20
N ARG A 113 -14.54 17.16 -14.94
CA ARG A 113 -13.76 16.75 -13.76
C ARG A 113 -13.49 15.25 -13.75
N ASP A 114 -14.53 14.47 -13.97
CA ASP A 114 -14.51 13.03 -13.78
C ASP A 114 -13.71 12.36 -14.88
N HIS A 115 -13.85 12.83 -16.12
CA HIS A 115 -13.06 12.34 -17.25
C HIS A 115 -11.58 12.67 -17.09
N VAL A 116 -11.23 13.92 -16.71
CA VAL A 116 -9.84 14.32 -16.48
C VAL A 116 -9.23 13.52 -15.33
N LEU A 117 -9.94 13.43 -14.21
CA LEU A 117 -9.45 12.72 -13.03
C LEU A 117 -9.27 11.23 -13.32
N TRP A 118 -10.24 10.61 -13.99
CA TRP A 118 -10.16 9.21 -14.38
C TRP A 118 -8.99 8.94 -15.34
N THR A 119 -8.83 9.76 -16.38
CA THR A 119 -7.75 9.59 -17.36
C THR A 119 -6.38 9.62 -16.68
N CYS A 120 -6.19 10.57 -15.77
CA CYS A 120 -4.96 10.67 -14.98
C CYS A 120 -4.79 9.46 -14.03
N LEU A 121 -5.87 9.04 -13.36
CA LEU A 121 -5.88 7.91 -12.44
C LEU A 121 -5.59 6.58 -13.17
N GLU A 122 -6.16 6.36 -14.34
CA GLU A 122 -5.95 5.17 -15.15
C GLU A 122 -4.48 5.04 -15.57
N HIS A 123 -3.86 6.15 -15.98
CA HIS A 123 -2.42 6.18 -16.27
C HIS A 123 -1.59 5.85 -15.02
N GLU A 124 -1.87 6.49 -13.89
CA GLU A 124 -1.13 6.28 -12.64
C GLU A 124 -1.28 4.85 -12.09
N LEU A 125 -2.49 4.28 -12.16
CA LEU A 125 -2.80 2.93 -11.71
C LEU A 125 -2.45 1.84 -12.74
N SER A 126 -1.90 2.20 -13.91
CA SER A 126 -1.57 1.24 -14.96
C SER A 126 -0.63 0.13 -14.46
N GLY A 127 -1.07 -1.12 -14.52
CA GLY A 127 -0.35 -2.28 -13.99
C GLY A 127 -0.79 -2.74 -12.59
N PHE A 128 -1.62 -1.97 -11.89
CA PHE A 128 -2.23 -2.35 -10.60
C PHE A 128 -3.67 -1.85 -10.41
N LEU A 129 -4.34 -1.44 -11.50
CA LEU A 129 -5.73 -0.99 -11.48
C LEU A 129 -6.68 -2.06 -10.93
N ILE A 130 -6.47 -3.33 -11.26
CA ILE A 130 -7.28 -4.45 -10.75
C ILE A 130 -7.21 -4.52 -9.22
N ASP A 131 -6.01 -4.42 -8.64
CA ASP A 131 -5.81 -4.45 -7.20
C ASP A 131 -6.40 -3.21 -6.52
N ALA A 132 -6.27 -2.02 -7.14
CA ALA A 132 -6.87 -0.78 -6.65
C ALA A 132 -8.41 -0.81 -6.71
N TYR A 133 -8.99 -1.40 -7.75
CA TYR A 133 -10.42 -1.56 -7.88
C TYR A 133 -10.96 -2.60 -6.89
N ALA A 134 -10.27 -3.73 -6.71
CA ALA A 134 -10.62 -4.71 -5.68
C ALA A 134 -10.57 -4.11 -4.27
N ASN A 135 -9.62 -3.21 -4.00
CA ASN A 135 -9.57 -2.48 -2.75
C ASN A 135 -10.81 -1.59 -2.53
N MET A 136 -11.28 -0.90 -3.57
CA MET A 136 -12.51 -0.12 -3.51
C MET A 136 -13.73 -1.00 -3.25
N MET A 137 -13.88 -2.09 -3.99
CA MET A 137 -15.06 -2.97 -3.92
C MET A 137 -15.09 -3.87 -2.67
N SER A 138 -13.95 -4.10 -2.01
CA SER A 138 -13.90 -4.86 -0.76
C SER A 138 -14.32 -4.05 0.46
N ARG A 139 -14.48 -2.72 0.34
CA ARG A 139 -14.88 -1.85 1.46
C ARG A 139 -16.21 -2.29 2.04
N VAL A 140 -16.38 -2.06 3.34
CA VAL A 140 -17.61 -2.39 4.09
C VAL A 140 -18.87 -1.76 3.48
N CYS A 141 -18.77 -0.58 2.86
CA CYS A 141 -19.92 0.07 2.21
C CYS A 141 -20.39 -0.68 0.94
N GLU A 142 -19.46 -1.33 0.21
CA GLU A 142 -19.75 -2.05 -1.03
C GLU A 142 -20.03 -3.53 -0.76
N LEU A 143 -19.15 -4.20 0.01
CA LEU A 143 -19.31 -5.60 0.41
C LEU A 143 -20.50 -5.80 1.37
N GLY A 144 -20.85 -4.74 2.12
CA GLY A 144 -21.93 -4.68 3.07
C GLY A 144 -21.58 -5.17 4.48
N SER A 145 -22.45 -4.82 5.44
CA SER A 145 -22.35 -5.21 6.86
C SER A 145 -23.63 -5.94 7.29
N PRO A 146 -23.55 -7.15 7.84
CA PRO A 146 -22.33 -7.86 8.19
C PRO A 146 -21.59 -8.46 6.97
N ARG A 147 -20.27 -8.63 7.15
CA ARG A 147 -19.39 -9.42 6.31
C ARG A 147 -19.50 -10.89 6.73
N THR A 148 -20.13 -11.70 5.89
CA THR A 148 -20.28 -13.15 6.10
C THR A 148 -19.27 -13.91 5.24
N ASP A 149 -19.07 -15.18 5.55
CA ASP A 149 -18.15 -16.05 4.80
C ASP A 149 -18.58 -16.13 3.33
N GLU A 150 -19.89 -16.20 3.04
CA GLU A 150 -20.41 -16.26 1.66
C GLU A 150 -20.13 -14.99 0.86
N LYS A 151 -20.25 -13.81 1.50
CA LYS A 151 -19.94 -12.54 0.84
C LYS A 151 -18.45 -12.42 0.52
N ILE A 152 -17.60 -12.84 1.44
CA ILE A 152 -16.14 -12.84 1.24
C ILE A 152 -15.79 -13.79 0.10
N THR A 153 -16.28 -15.03 0.12
CA THR A 153 -16.03 -16.01 -0.95
C THR A 153 -16.55 -15.53 -2.30
N SER A 154 -17.77 -14.98 -2.36
CA SER A 154 -18.33 -14.43 -3.60
C SER A 154 -17.52 -13.25 -4.15
N PHE A 155 -17.02 -12.38 -3.28
CA PHE A 155 -16.10 -11.31 -3.67
C PHE A 155 -14.79 -11.88 -4.23
N LEU A 156 -14.20 -12.88 -3.56
CA LEU A 156 -12.94 -13.49 -3.98
C LEU A 156 -13.07 -14.21 -5.32
N ASP A 157 -14.19 -14.89 -5.59
CA ASP A 157 -14.46 -15.49 -6.89
C ASP A 157 -14.53 -14.42 -8.01
N THR A 158 -15.16 -13.28 -7.71
CA THR A 158 -15.22 -12.14 -8.64
C THR A 158 -13.81 -11.56 -8.87
N TYR A 159 -13.04 -11.39 -7.80
CA TYR A 159 -11.68 -10.86 -7.86
C TYR A 159 -10.74 -11.80 -8.63
N ARG A 160 -10.84 -13.12 -8.43
CA ARG A 160 -10.15 -14.14 -9.23
C ARG A 160 -10.50 -14.02 -10.71
N GLY A 161 -11.77 -13.75 -11.01
CA GLY A 161 -12.23 -13.44 -12.36
C GLY A 161 -11.50 -12.24 -12.98
N TRP A 162 -11.33 -11.15 -12.22
CA TRP A 162 -10.58 -9.97 -12.69
C TRP A 162 -9.09 -10.26 -12.88
N LEU A 163 -8.45 -10.97 -11.95
CA LEU A 163 -7.02 -11.31 -12.02
C LEU A 163 -6.68 -12.20 -13.22
N SER A 164 -7.56 -13.17 -13.52
CA SER A 164 -7.38 -14.10 -14.65
C SER A 164 -7.80 -13.51 -15.99
N GLY A 165 -8.46 -12.35 -16.00
CA GLY A 165 -9.09 -11.77 -17.19
C GLY A 165 -10.35 -12.52 -17.65
N ALA A 166 -10.85 -13.49 -16.87
CA ALA A 166 -12.09 -14.20 -17.17
C ALA A 166 -13.33 -13.32 -16.98
N SER A 167 -13.26 -12.35 -16.06
CA SER A 167 -14.28 -11.33 -15.83
C SER A 167 -13.73 -9.96 -16.23
N PRO A 168 -14.38 -9.22 -17.12
CA PRO A 168 -13.96 -7.86 -17.41
C PRO A 168 -14.17 -6.98 -16.17
N LEU A 169 -13.30 -6.00 -15.98
CA LEU A 169 -13.61 -4.85 -15.11
C LEU A 169 -14.85 -4.13 -15.69
N PRO A 170 -15.67 -3.48 -14.86
CA PRO A 170 -16.76 -2.65 -15.36
C PRO A 170 -16.28 -1.64 -16.39
N ASP A 171 -17.13 -1.35 -17.37
CA ASP A 171 -16.82 -0.36 -18.40
C ASP A 171 -16.48 0.98 -17.75
N LEU A 172 -15.40 1.60 -18.19
CA LEU A 172 -14.79 2.77 -17.57
C LEU A 172 -15.73 3.99 -17.64
N GLN A 173 -16.60 4.05 -18.64
CA GLN A 173 -17.63 5.09 -18.77
C GLN A 173 -18.82 4.89 -17.80
N SER A 174 -18.89 3.73 -17.15
CA SER A 174 -19.98 3.35 -16.24
C SER A 174 -19.59 3.37 -14.77
N ILE A 175 -18.31 3.63 -14.45
CA ILE A 175 -17.85 3.72 -13.06
C ILE A 175 -18.46 4.95 -12.40
N ASP A 176 -19.06 4.76 -11.22
CA ASP A 176 -19.62 5.84 -10.43
C ASP A 176 -18.55 6.91 -10.12
N SER A 177 -18.92 8.18 -10.29
CA SER A 177 -18.03 9.31 -10.02
C SER A 177 -17.44 9.26 -8.60
N GLY A 178 -18.25 8.87 -7.60
CA GLY A 178 -17.81 8.72 -6.22
C GLY A 178 -16.69 7.69 -6.07
N TYR A 179 -16.67 6.64 -6.88
CA TYR A 179 -15.63 5.62 -6.86
C TYR A 179 -14.30 6.16 -7.38
N ILE A 180 -14.32 6.90 -8.49
CA ILE A 180 -13.12 7.55 -9.08
C ILE A 180 -12.50 8.50 -8.05
N HIS A 181 -13.32 9.34 -7.43
CA HIS A 181 -12.88 10.27 -6.40
C HIS A 181 -12.29 9.57 -5.19
N TRP A 182 -12.91 8.48 -4.75
CA TRP A 182 -12.42 7.72 -3.60
C TRP A 182 -11.08 7.06 -3.91
N MET A 183 -10.95 6.42 -5.06
CA MET A 183 -9.71 5.75 -5.48
C MET A 183 -8.55 6.75 -5.60
N ALA A 184 -8.78 7.90 -6.23
CA ALA A 184 -7.78 8.97 -6.31
C ALA A 184 -7.39 9.48 -4.92
N ALA A 185 -8.37 9.74 -4.05
CA ALA A 185 -8.10 10.23 -2.70
C ALA A 185 -7.36 9.18 -1.84
N TYR A 186 -7.73 7.90 -1.92
CA TYR A 186 -7.02 6.81 -1.24
C TYR A 186 -5.58 6.68 -1.76
N HIS A 187 -5.40 6.69 -3.08
CA HIS A 187 -4.08 6.57 -3.70
C HIS A 187 -3.14 7.67 -3.18
N ILE A 188 -3.57 8.93 -3.29
CA ILE A 188 -2.79 10.09 -2.89
C ILE A 188 -2.55 10.14 -1.37
N SER A 189 -3.57 9.89 -0.55
CA SER A 189 -3.51 10.14 0.90
C SER A 189 -3.05 8.94 1.74
N VAL A 190 -3.09 7.73 1.19
CA VAL A 190 -2.73 6.49 1.91
C VAL A 190 -1.64 5.73 1.18
N ALA A 191 -1.87 5.38 -0.09
CA ALA A 191 -0.96 4.49 -0.81
C ALA A 191 0.39 5.17 -1.12
N CYS A 192 0.41 6.38 -1.71
CA CYS A 192 1.67 7.05 -2.08
C CYS A 192 2.57 7.35 -0.86
N PRO A 193 2.07 7.88 0.28
CA PRO A 193 2.90 8.10 1.46
C PRO A 193 3.52 6.79 1.99
N LEU A 194 2.73 5.72 2.07
CA LEU A 194 3.23 4.41 2.52
C LEU A 194 4.23 3.81 1.55
N ALA A 195 3.99 3.91 0.25
CA ALA A 195 4.93 3.43 -0.77
C ALA A 195 6.31 4.10 -0.60
N ARG A 196 6.33 5.43 -0.39
CA ARG A 196 7.57 6.18 -0.14
C ARG A 196 8.25 5.75 1.16
N MET A 197 7.50 5.66 2.26
CA MET A 197 8.02 5.24 3.56
C MET A 197 8.57 3.82 3.54
N TYR A 198 7.83 2.88 2.93
CA TYR A 198 8.24 1.50 2.74
C TYR A 198 9.53 1.44 1.92
N SER A 199 9.59 2.16 0.80
CA SER A 199 10.76 2.15 -0.08
C SER A 199 12.01 2.64 0.62
N SER A 200 11.93 3.78 1.32
CA SER A 200 13.06 4.27 2.10
C SER A 200 13.49 3.25 3.15
N TRP A 201 12.54 2.73 3.94
CA TRP A 201 12.82 1.79 5.02
C TRP A 201 13.49 0.51 4.52
N ALA A 202 12.96 -0.11 3.47
CA ALA A 202 13.48 -1.36 2.93
C ALA A 202 14.87 -1.16 2.30
N LEU A 203 15.10 -0.05 1.59
CA LEU A 203 16.41 0.29 1.04
C LEU A 203 17.45 0.57 2.13
N ASP A 204 17.05 1.21 3.22
CA ASP A 204 17.94 1.51 4.34
C ASP A 204 18.35 0.23 5.09
N ASN A 205 17.44 -0.74 5.26
CA ASN A 205 17.78 -2.06 5.82
C ASN A 205 18.83 -2.81 4.97
N ILE A 206 18.76 -2.71 3.63
CA ILE A 206 19.75 -3.30 2.73
C ILE A 206 21.11 -2.62 2.93
N LYS A 207 21.14 -1.28 2.91
CA LYS A 207 22.38 -0.50 3.08
C LYS A 207 23.05 -0.77 4.43
N GLU A 208 22.27 -0.88 5.50
CA GLU A 208 22.79 -1.20 6.84
C GLU A 208 23.46 -2.58 6.86
N THR A 209 22.85 -3.57 6.19
CA THR A 209 23.42 -4.91 6.06
C THR A 209 24.73 -4.90 5.26
N ILE A 210 24.74 -4.22 4.11
CA ILE A 210 25.95 -4.07 3.28
C ILE A 210 27.07 -3.41 4.08
N SER A 211 26.76 -2.32 4.78
CA SER A 211 27.75 -1.60 5.58
C SER A 211 28.33 -2.48 6.70
N SER A 212 27.47 -3.29 7.33
CA SER A 212 27.86 -4.22 8.38
C SER A 212 28.72 -5.38 7.86
N SER A 213 28.48 -5.86 6.64
CA SER A 213 29.29 -6.94 6.03
C SER A 213 30.66 -6.43 5.60
N VAL A 214 30.75 -5.23 5.02
CA VAL A 214 32.02 -4.58 4.66
C VAL A 214 32.88 -4.32 5.90
N ALA A 215 32.29 -3.82 6.99
CA ALA A 215 33.01 -3.58 8.24
C ALA A 215 33.62 -4.86 8.85
N ARG A 216 33.00 -6.02 8.64
CA ARG A 216 33.51 -7.32 9.10
C ARG A 216 34.65 -7.87 8.24
N ASN A 217 34.70 -7.51 6.96
CA ASN A 217 35.65 -8.07 5.99
C ASN A 217 36.92 -7.20 5.79
N GLY A 218 37.07 -6.08 6.51
CA GLY A 218 38.32 -5.32 6.63
C GLY A 218 38.89 -4.74 5.33
N THR A 219 38.08 -4.67 4.26
CA THR A 219 38.52 -4.21 2.94
C THR A 219 38.41 -2.69 2.86
N GLU A 220 39.47 -2.02 2.39
CA GLU A 220 39.52 -0.56 2.21
C GLU A 220 38.32 -0.07 1.39
N THR A 221 37.62 0.91 1.94
CA THR A 221 36.44 1.54 1.37
C THR A 221 36.77 2.19 0.03
N LEU A 222 36.41 1.52 -1.07
CA LEU A 222 36.12 2.24 -2.31
C LEU A 222 34.85 3.05 -2.08
N PRO A 223 34.80 4.34 -2.48
CA PRO A 223 33.61 5.14 -2.29
C PRO A 223 32.50 4.50 -3.11
N ILE A 224 31.53 3.86 -2.42
CA ILE A 224 30.25 3.52 -3.02
C ILE A 224 29.79 4.83 -3.64
N ALA A 225 29.70 4.86 -4.98
CA ALA A 225 29.18 6.01 -5.67
C ALA A 225 27.85 6.33 -5.00
N HIS A 226 27.81 7.46 -4.27
CA HIS A 226 26.57 8.04 -3.78
C HIS A 226 25.81 8.44 -5.03
N ASP A 227 25.17 7.46 -5.68
CA ASP A 227 24.26 7.77 -6.75
C ASP A 227 23.10 8.48 -6.06
N SER A 228 23.04 9.78 -6.32
CA SER A 228 22.04 10.71 -5.86
C SER A 228 20.67 10.42 -6.50
N ARG A 229 20.52 9.29 -7.20
CA ARG A 229 19.25 8.63 -7.55
C ARG A 229 18.56 8.03 -6.31
N GLY A 230 18.55 8.77 -5.21
CA GLY A 230 17.80 8.42 -4.01
C GLY A 230 16.33 8.18 -4.34
N VAL A 231 15.78 7.07 -3.84
CA VAL A 231 14.35 6.70 -3.77
C VAL A 231 13.55 6.69 -5.10
N ASN A 232 14.11 7.10 -6.23
CA ASN A 232 13.40 7.03 -7.51
C ASN A 232 13.15 5.57 -7.88
N LEU A 233 11.90 5.16 -7.76
CA LEU A 233 11.42 3.82 -8.09
C LEU A 233 11.32 3.69 -9.61
N SER A 234 11.73 2.55 -10.15
CA SER A 234 11.35 2.21 -11.53
C SER A 234 9.86 1.84 -11.58
N ARG A 235 9.26 1.89 -12.78
CA ARG A 235 7.84 1.58 -12.92
C ARG A 235 7.48 0.15 -12.48
N SER A 236 8.37 -0.82 -12.70
CA SER A 236 8.18 -2.20 -12.23
C SER A 236 8.18 -2.29 -10.71
N GLU A 237 9.06 -1.56 -10.02
CA GLU A 237 9.14 -1.55 -8.55
C GLU A 237 7.92 -0.88 -7.94
N GLU A 238 7.54 0.26 -8.52
CA GLU A 238 6.33 1.00 -8.15
C GLU A 238 5.08 0.11 -8.24
N ILE A 239 4.89 -0.59 -9.37
CA ILE A 239 3.77 -1.52 -9.54
C ILE A 239 3.81 -2.62 -8.47
N ARG A 240 4.97 -3.24 -8.22
CA ARG A 240 5.09 -4.29 -7.19
C ARG A 240 4.71 -3.79 -5.79
N ILE A 241 5.15 -2.60 -5.41
CA ILE A 241 4.81 -1.98 -4.11
C ILE A 241 3.32 -1.71 -4.01
N PHE A 242 2.73 -1.06 -5.03
CA PHE A 242 1.31 -0.74 -4.97
C PHE A 242 0.42 -1.97 -4.99
N ARG A 243 0.72 -3.00 -5.80
CA ARG A 243 0.00 -4.28 -5.75
C ARG A 243 0.04 -4.88 -4.34
N ALA A 244 1.21 -4.88 -3.70
CA ALA A 244 1.34 -5.38 -2.34
C ALA A 244 0.52 -4.56 -1.33
N LEU A 245 0.57 -3.22 -1.38
CA LEU A 245 -0.21 -2.35 -0.50
C LEU A 245 -1.73 -2.51 -0.69
N TYR A 246 -2.21 -2.54 -1.94
CA TYR A 246 -3.63 -2.70 -2.23
C TYR A 246 -4.16 -4.09 -1.83
N ARG A 247 -3.38 -5.15 -2.04
CA ARG A 247 -3.71 -6.50 -1.57
C ARG A 247 -3.72 -6.58 -0.06
N TYR A 248 -2.76 -5.95 0.60
CA TYR A 248 -2.70 -5.85 2.05
C TYR A 248 -3.95 -5.16 2.60
N GLU A 249 -4.38 -4.03 2.03
CA GLU A 249 -5.60 -3.36 2.48
C GLU A 249 -6.85 -4.18 2.16
N THR A 250 -6.90 -4.81 0.98
CA THR A 250 -8.02 -5.71 0.60
C THR A 250 -8.15 -6.86 1.60
N TYR A 251 -7.04 -7.45 2.02
CA TYR A 251 -7.04 -8.46 3.08
C TYR A 251 -7.70 -7.93 4.36
N HIS A 252 -7.32 -6.73 4.82
CA HIS A 252 -7.89 -6.12 6.01
C HIS A 252 -9.35 -5.68 5.83
N HIS A 253 -9.77 -5.39 4.61
CA HIS A 253 -11.17 -5.19 4.28
C HIS A 253 -12.01 -6.46 4.46
N LEU A 254 -11.47 -7.62 4.08
CA LEU A 254 -12.17 -8.90 4.15
C LEU A 254 -12.11 -9.52 5.55
N PHE A 255 -10.91 -9.64 6.12
CA PHE A 255 -10.63 -10.43 7.32
C PHE A 255 -10.29 -9.57 8.56
N GLY A 256 -10.02 -8.28 8.38
CA GLY A 256 -9.59 -7.38 9.45
C GLY A 256 -10.72 -6.68 10.23
N ARG A 257 -10.33 -5.80 11.17
CA ARG A 257 -11.20 -4.94 11.98
C ARG A 257 -11.38 -3.56 11.37
N ASN A 258 -12.28 -3.49 10.42
CA ASN A 258 -12.77 -2.24 9.86
C ASN A 258 -14.15 -1.87 10.46
N LYS A 259 -14.81 -0.84 9.92
CA LYS A 259 -16.09 -0.32 10.45
C LYS A 259 -17.29 -1.29 10.36
N GLY A 260 -17.10 -2.51 9.84
CA GLY A 260 -18.19 -3.47 9.58
C GLY A 260 -18.24 -4.63 10.58
N ARG A 261 -19.44 -5.14 10.86
CA ARG A 261 -19.60 -6.36 11.66
C ARG A 261 -19.11 -7.58 10.88
N ARG A 262 -18.37 -8.46 11.53
CA ARG A 262 -17.93 -9.77 11.00
C ARG A 262 -18.81 -10.88 11.59
N HIS A 263 -19.32 -11.78 10.76
CA HIS A 263 -20.07 -12.98 11.19
C HIS A 263 -19.51 -14.21 10.49
N GLY A 264 -19.02 -15.19 11.25
CA GLY A 264 -18.23 -16.30 10.71
C GLY A 264 -16.73 -16.03 10.86
N GLY A 265 -15.93 -16.94 10.33
CA GLY A 265 -14.48 -16.93 10.51
C GLY A 265 -13.82 -18.05 9.73
N PHE A 266 -12.73 -17.73 9.04
CA PHE A 266 -11.88 -18.68 8.35
C PHE A 266 -10.65 -18.99 9.19
N ARG A 267 -10.25 -20.25 9.20
CA ARG A 267 -8.96 -20.66 9.75
C ARG A 267 -7.82 -20.14 8.87
N HIS A 268 -6.63 -20.08 9.45
CA HIS A 268 -5.42 -19.59 8.80
C HIS A 268 -5.12 -20.29 7.46
N HIS A 269 -5.28 -21.62 7.36
CA HIS A 269 -5.08 -22.35 6.10
C HIS A 269 -6.18 -22.11 5.06
N GLU A 270 -7.42 -21.91 5.50
CA GLU A 270 -8.53 -21.56 4.59
C GLU A 270 -8.28 -20.18 3.98
N ILE A 271 -7.84 -19.21 4.79
CA ILE A 271 -7.43 -17.88 4.32
C ILE A 271 -6.25 -17.98 3.34
N ASN A 272 -5.25 -18.81 3.65
CA ASN A 272 -4.12 -19.06 2.76
C ASN A 272 -4.57 -19.58 1.39
N GLU A 273 -5.51 -20.54 1.39
CA GLU A 273 -6.07 -21.14 0.18
C GLU A 273 -6.91 -20.14 -0.62
N ILE A 274 -7.87 -19.46 0.00
CA ILE A 274 -8.85 -18.64 -0.74
C ILE A 274 -8.32 -17.26 -1.14
N PHE A 275 -7.26 -16.77 -0.49
CA PHE A 275 -6.71 -15.43 -0.74
C PHE A 275 -5.28 -15.47 -1.28
N PHE A 276 -4.32 -15.97 -0.49
CA PHE A 276 -2.90 -15.87 -0.86
C PHE A 276 -2.53 -16.79 -2.02
N SER A 277 -3.14 -17.98 -2.10
CA SER A 277 -2.92 -18.93 -3.19
C SER A 277 -3.49 -18.46 -4.53
N GLU A 278 -4.22 -17.34 -4.60
CA GLU A 278 -4.62 -16.73 -5.87
C GLU A 278 -3.43 -16.06 -6.58
N PHE A 279 -2.51 -15.48 -5.81
CA PHE A 279 -1.37 -14.74 -6.32
C PHE A 279 -0.17 -15.63 -6.58
N ALA A 280 0.74 -15.20 -7.46
CA ALA A 280 2.02 -15.91 -7.58
C ALA A 280 2.79 -15.83 -6.24
N PRO A 281 3.61 -16.85 -5.88
CA PRO A 281 4.30 -16.91 -4.59
C PRO A 281 5.10 -15.65 -4.23
N TRP A 282 5.82 -15.07 -5.20
CA TRP A 282 6.56 -13.82 -5.00
C TRP A 282 5.68 -12.59 -4.80
N GLU A 283 4.43 -12.62 -5.26
CA GLU A 283 3.48 -11.54 -5.03
C GLU A 283 2.82 -11.65 -3.66
N ALA A 284 2.52 -12.87 -3.19
CA ALA A 284 2.11 -13.11 -1.80
C ALA A 284 3.23 -12.71 -0.82
N GLU A 285 4.48 -13.03 -1.17
CA GLU A 285 5.66 -12.61 -0.41
C GLU A 285 5.79 -11.09 -0.32
N ALA A 286 5.44 -10.35 -1.38
CA ALA A 286 5.46 -8.89 -1.37
C ALA A 286 4.46 -8.32 -0.35
N VAL A 287 3.30 -8.96 -0.17
CA VAL A 287 2.34 -8.62 0.91
C VAL A 287 2.95 -8.88 2.28
N GLY A 288 3.69 -9.99 2.45
CA GLY A 288 4.44 -10.29 3.66
C GLY A 288 5.52 -9.24 3.98
N CYS A 289 6.20 -8.70 2.96
CA CYS A 289 7.16 -7.61 3.11
C CYS A 289 6.49 -6.30 3.57
N VAL A 290 5.27 -6.02 3.11
CA VAL A 290 4.47 -4.88 3.58
C VAL A 290 4.01 -5.10 5.02
N ASP A 291 3.58 -6.32 5.39
CA ASP A 291 3.13 -6.62 6.76
C ASP A 291 4.22 -6.36 7.79
N ILE A 292 5.44 -6.86 7.54
CA ILE A 292 6.57 -6.65 8.45
C ILE A 292 6.94 -5.16 8.58
N PHE A 293 6.84 -4.39 7.49
CA PHE A 293 7.02 -2.94 7.52
C PHE A 293 5.99 -2.26 8.42
N ILE A 294 4.70 -2.56 8.22
CA ILE A 294 3.61 -1.95 8.99
C ILE A 294 3.73 -2.31 10.48
N ARG A 295 4.02 -3.57 10.79
CA ARG A 295 4.28 -4.03 12.16
C ARG A 295 5.48 -3.34 12.79
N GLN A 296 6.57 -3.13 12.06
CA GLN A 296 7.71 -2.38 12.57
C GLN A 296 7.33 -0.92 12.86
N LYS A 297 6.52 -0.28 12.01
CA LYS A 297 6.02 1.08 12.28
C LYS A 297 5.11 1.15 13.50
N TYR A 298 4.25 0.17 13.72
CA TYR A 298 3.47 0.09 14.94
C TYR A 298 4.32 -0.24 16.17
N LYS A 299 5.37 -1.07 16.03
CA LYS A 299 6.32 -1.34 17.11
C LYS A 299 7.02 -0.07 17.58
N ASP A 300 7.43 0.78 16.64
CA ASP A 300 8.02 2.08 16.96
C ASP A 300 7.01 2.96 17.72
N ILE A 301 5.77 3.04 17.24
CA ILE A 301 4.68 3.78 17.93
C ILE A 301 4.41 3.21 19.33
N PHE A 302 4.31 1.89 19.47
CA PHE A 302 4.04 1.22 20.75
C PHE A 302 5.16 1.52 21.74
N SER A 303 6.41 1.48 21.28
CA SER A 303 7.57 1.82 22.10
C SER A 303 7.53 3.27 22.59
N ASP A 304 7.01 4.19 21.78
CA ASP A 304 6.88 5.60 22.13
C ASP A 304 5.76 5.85 23.17
N VAL A 305 4.64 5.11 23.11
CA VAL A 305 3.46 5.37 23.96
C VAL A 305 3.27 4.39 25.12
N LYS A 306 4.06 3.31 25.22
CA LYS A 306 3.82 2.23 26.18
C LYS A 306 3.78 2.69 27.64
N GLU A 307 4.69 3.57 28.04
CA GLU A 307 4.77 4.04 29.43
C GLU A 307 3.53 4.87 29.79
N ASP A 308 3.04 5.65 28.82
CA ASP A 308 1.88 6.52 28.98
C ASP A 308 0.58 5.74 29.04
N LEU A 309 0.47 4.64 28.30
CA LEU A 309 -0.71 3.80 28.31
C LEU A 309 -0.69 2.74 29.42
N HIS A 310 0.46 2.52 30.07
CA HIS A 310 0.62 1.47 31.07
C HIS A 310 -0.36 1.63 32.25
N PRO A 311 -1.00 0.55 32.74
CA PRO A 311 -1.99 0.62 33.84
C PRO A 311 -1.44 1.23 35.14
N GLN A 312 -0.13 1.13 35.36
CA GLN A 312 0.57 1.67 36.53
C GLN A 312 1.07 3.12 36.32
N ASN A 313 0.75 3.76 35.19
CA ASN A 313 1.08 5.17 34.96
C ASN A 313 0.29 6.07 35.93
N ALA A 314 0.94 7.13 36.43
CA ALA A 314 0.34 8.07 37.37
C ALA A 314 -0.95 8.72 36.85
N ARG A 315 -1.13 8.83 35.52
CA ARG A 315 -2.36 9.37 34.91
C ARG A 315 -3.62 8.56 35.20
N PHE A 316 -3.46 7.27 35.51
CA PHE A 316 -4.56 6.38 35.86
C PHE A 316 -4.72 6.26 37.37
N ARG A 317 -3.91 6.96 38.17
CA ARG A 317 -4.00 6.93 39.64
C ARG A 317 -5.10 7.87 40.12
N LEU A 318 -6.08 7.30 40.82
CA LEU A 318 -7.13 8.03 41.51
C LEU A 318 -6.58 8.73 42.76
N GLU A 319 -7.32 9.72 43.28
CA GLU A 319 -6.95 10.49 44.48
C GLU A 319 -6.72 9.62 45.72
N ASN A 320 -7.39 8.46 45.80
CA ASN A 320 -7.22 7.49 46.89
C ASN A 320 -5.96 6.60 46.74
N GLY A 321 -5.14 6.81 45.71
CA GLY A 321 -3.92 6.05 45.42
C GLY A 321 -4.15 4.75 44.65
N THR A 322 -5.40 4.37 44.37
CA THR A 322 -5.75 3.19 43.55
C THR A 322 -5.68 3.54 42.07
N PHE A 323 -5.29 2.58 41.22
CA PHE A 323 -5.29 2.78 39.76
C PHE A 323 -6.67 2.45 39.16
N ASN A 324 -7.19 3.31 38.29
CA ASN A 324 -8.34 3.04 37.41
C ASN A 324 -7.80 2.71 36.00
N PRO A 325 -7.73 1.43 35.62
CA PRO A 325 -7.14 1.03 34.35
C PRO A 325 -8.05 1.28 33.14
N GLU A 326 -9.20 1.93 33.31
CA GLU A 326 -10.10 2.22 32.19
C GLU A 326 -9.40 3.09 31.14
N GLY A 327 -9.23 2.52 29.94
CA GLY A 327 -8.45 3.13 28.87
C GLY A 327 -6.93 3.05 29.04
N SER A 328 -6.41 2.21 29.94
CA SER A 328 -4.99 1.84 30.00
C SER A 328 -4.76 0.50 29.29
N PHE A 329 -3.53 0.27 28.82
CA PHE A 329 -3.15 -0.90 28.02
C PHE A 329 -1.76 -1.40 28.42
N ASN A 330 -1.62 -2.70 28.68
CA ASN A 330 -0.32 -3.32 28.90
C ASN A 330 0.29 -3.79 27.58
N LEU A 331 0.90 -2.86 26.84
CA LEU A 331 1.50 -3.14 25.53
C LEU A 331 2.71 -4.09 25.59
N GLU A 332 3.26 -4.38 26.77
CA GLU A 332 4.34 -5.35 26.93
C GLU A 332 3.81 -6.76 27.19
N GLY A 333 2.82 -6.90 28.06
CA GLY A 333 2.25 -8.20 28.43
C GLY A 333 1.35 -8.81 27.35
N GLU A 334 0.64 -7.98 26.57
CA GLU A 334 -0.33 -8.40 25.55
C GLU A 334 0.08 -7.87 24.16
N TYR A 335 1.39 -7.77 23.94
CA TYR A 335 1.96 -7.12 22.76
C TYR A 335 1.39 -7.64 21.44
N ASP A 336 1.40 -8.97 21.25
CA ASP A 336 0.97 -9.61 20.02
C ASP A 336 -0.51 -9.37 19.72
N ASP A 337 -1.34 -9.42 20.77
CA ASP A 337 -2.78 -9.24 20.69
C ASP A 337 -3.15 -7.80 20.28
N TYR A 338 -2.52 -6.81 20.92
CA TYR A 338 -2.68 -5.41 20.51
C TYR A 338 -2.08 -5.12 19.15
N MET A 339 -0.96 -5.75 18.78
CA MET A 339 -0.33 -5.56 17.49
C MET A 339 -1.25 -6.06 16.37
N ASP A 340 -1.73 -7.29 16.47
CA ASP A 340 -2.63 -7.89 15.48
C ASP A 340 -3.95 -7.11 15.39
N GLY A 341 -4.54 -6.77 16.53
CA GLY A 341 -5.75 -5.97 16.57
C GLY A 341 -5.56 -4.57 15.95
N THR A 342 -4.42 -3.91 16.17
CA THR A 342 -4.13 -2.58 15.61
C THR A 342 -3.84 -2.62 14.11
N VAL A 343 -3.01 -3.58 13.68
CA VAL A 343 -2.71 -3.82 12.26
C VAL A 343 -3.99 -4.13 11.48
N SER A 344 -4.90 -4.90 12.10
CA SER A 344 -6.15 -5.32 11.46
C SER A 344 -7.08 -4.16 11.04
N ARG A 345 -6.80 -2.93 11.49
CA ARG A 345 -7.57 -1.71 11.16
C ARG A 345 -7.21 -1.08 9.82
N GLY A 346 -6.20 -1.62 9.14
CA GLY A 346 -5.81 -1.24 7.78
C GLY A 346 -4.88 -0.03 7.68
N LEU A 347 -4.41 0.21 6.46
CA LEU A 347 -3.41 1.19 6.07
C LEU A 347 -3.85 2.63 6.32
N LYS A 348 -5.15 2.92 6.16
CA LYS A 348 -5.69 4.26 6.46
C LYS A 348 -5.46 4.64 7.93
N MET A 349 -5.52 3.68 8.86
CA MET A 349 -5.21 3.94 10.27
C MET A 349 -3.70 4.12 10.47
N ALA A 350 -2.88 3.28 9.83
CA ALA A 350 -1.42 3.33 9.93
C ALA A 350 -0.89 4.72 9.53
N VAL A 351 -1.28 5.23 8.35
CA VAL A 351 -0.85 6.56 7.87
C VAL A 351 -1.29 7.68 8.82
N ARG A 352 -2.52 7.59 9.33
CA ARG A 352 -3.04 8.60 10.26
C ARG A 352 -2.22 8.69 11.53
N LEU A 353 -1.80 7.56 12.09
CA LEU A 353 -1.01 7.53 13.32
C LEU A 353 0.44 7.96 13.05
N LEU A 354 1.01 7.54 11.92
CA LEU A 354 2.38 7.92 11.52
C LEU A 354 2.54 9.42 11.27
N ASN A 355 1.47 10.10 10.87
CA ASN A 355 1.46 11.55 10.63
C ASN A 355 1.21 12.38 11.91
N ILE A 356 1.03 11.77 13.09
CA ILE A 356 0.88 12.52 14.34
C ILE A 356 2.25 12.84 14.92
N GLU A 357 2.61 14.12 14.91
CA GLU A 357 3.85 14.62 15.52
C GLU A 357 3.71 14.92 17.02
N ASP A 358 2.51 15.32 17.45
CA ASP A 358 2.22 15.68 18.83
C ASP A 358 2.03 14.42 19.68
N HIS A 359 2.90 14.26 20.68
CA HIS A 359 2.95 13.07 21.53
C HIS A 359 1.63 12.80 22.26
N GLU A 360 1.03 13.82 22.87
CA GLU A 360 -0.23 13.66 23.62
C GLU A 360 -1.41 13.33 22.68
N LYS A 361 -1.44 13.92 21.48
CA LYS A 361 -2.40 13.51 20.45
C LYS A 361 -2.17 12.07 20.01
N LEU A 362 -0.93 11.62 19.89
CA LEU A 362 -0.60 10.25 19.51
C LEU A 362 -1.08 9.28 20.60
N VAL A 363 -0.74 9.54 21.86
CA VAL A 363 -1.19 8.75 23.01
C VAL A 363 -2.71 8.69 23.06
N SER A 364 -3.40 9.84 22.97
CA SER A 364 -4.87 9.90 22.99
C SER A 364 -5.49 9.15 21.81
N LYS A 365 -4.88 9.24 20.62
CA LYS A 365 -5.38 8.53 19.45
C LYS A 365 -5.18 7.04 19.59
N MET A 366 -3.99 6.59 20.02
CA MET A 366 -3.68 5.19 20.31
C MET A 366 -4.63 4.62 21.35
N GLN A 367 -4.86 5.33 22.46
CA GLN A 367 -5.78 4.92 23.52
C GLN A 367 -7.19 4.60 22.99
N ARG A 368 -7.68 5.38 22.02
CA ARG A 368 -9.02 5.21 21.42
C ARG A 368 -9.07 4.13 20.35
N CYS A 369 -7.93 3.64 19.90
CA CYS A 369 -7.81 2.94 18.63
C CYS A 369 -7.08 1.60 18.73
N LEU A 370 -6.40 1.37 19.84
CA LEU A 370 -5.94 0.07 20.29
C LEU A 370 -7.14 -0.85 20.48
N THR A 371 -7.00 -2.06 19.97
CA THR A 371 -8.00 -3.11 20.14
C THR A 371 -7.27 -4.43 20.28
N HIS A 372 -7.76 -5.34 21.12
CA HIS A 372 -7.32 -6.74 21.13
C HIS A 372 -7.73 -7.45 19.84
N ASP A 373 -6.97 -8.41 19.36
CA ASP A 373 -7.44 -9.39 18.41
C ASP A 373 -8.44 -10.36 19.05
N GLN A 374 -9.73 -10.10 18.82
CA GLN A 374 -10.79 -11.09 19.06
C GLN A 374 -11.41 -11.53 17.73
N ASN A 375 -10.67 -11.42 16.62
CA ASN A 375 -11.17 -11.88 15.33
C ASN A 375 -11.18 -13.39 15.28
N LEU A 376 -12.17 -13.92 14.56
CA LEU A 376 -12.22 -15.34 14.23
C LEU A 376 -11.27 -15.65 13.06
N ASP A 377 -10.96 -14.67 12.23
CA ASP A 377 -10.03 -14.80 11.11
C ASP A 377 -8.59 -14.57 11.57
N ALA A 378 -7.66 -15.38 11.06
CA ALA A 378 -6.24 -15.24 11.38
C ALA A 378 -5.66 -13.93 10.82
N PRO A 379 -4.64 -13.32 11.46
CA PRO A 379 -3.92 -12.15 10.92
C PRO A 379 -2.99 -12.54 9.76
N VAL A 380 -2.53 -11.53 8.98
CA VAL A 380 -1.67 -11.75 7.79
C VAL A 380 -0.50 -12.66 8.10
N ARG A 381 0.25 -12.38 9.17
CA ARG A 381 1.44 -13.17 9.59
C ARG A 381 1.13 -14.66 9.70
N THR A 382 -0.01 -15.01 10.29
CA THR A 382 -0.42 -16.39 10.53
C THR A 382 -0.95 -17.00 9.25
N ALA A 383 -1.69 -16.24 8.43
CA ALA A 383 -2.24 -16.71 7.15
C ALA A 383 -1.17 -16.97 6.07
N ILE A 384 0.01 -16.35 6.17
CA ILE A 384 1.19 -16.66 5.33
C ILE A 384 2.25 -17.46 6.10
N GLY A 385 1.94 -17.92 7.31
CA GLY A 385 2.87 -18.62 8.18
C GLY A 385 3.10 -20.07 7.76
N LEU A 386 4.02 -20.74 8.46
CA LEU A 386 4.37 -22.14 8.24
C LEU A 386 3.13 -23.03 8.43
N ALA A 387 2.48 -22.91 9.58
CA ALA A 387 1.30 -23.70 9.93
C ALA A 387 0.16 -23.56 8.92
N ALA A 388 -0.07 -22.36 8.36
CA ALA A 388 -1.15 -22.18 7.37
C ALA A 388 -0.87 -22.91 6.07
N GLN A 389 0.38 -22.90 5.63
CA GLN A 389 0.80 -23.55 4.41
C GLN A 389 0.88 -25.07 4.57
N SER A 390 1.37 -25.57 5.71
CA SER A 390 1.38 -27.01 6.03
C SER A 390 -0.03 -27.56 6.18
N ASP A 391 -0.88 -26.90 6.97
CA ASP A 391 -2.29 -27.29 7.12
C ASP A 391 -3.04 -27.21 5.79
N ARG A 392 -2.75 -26.23 4.92
CA ARG A 392 -3.35 -26.19 3.57
C ARG A 392 -3.00 -27.45 2.80
N ARG A 393 -1.74 -27.91 2.82
CA ARG A 393 -1.31 -29.11 2.07
C ARG A 393 -1.93 -30.39 2.64
N GLU A 394 -2.17 -30.44 3.95
CA GLU A 394 -2.77 -31.60 4.62
C GLU A 394 -4.30 -31.64 4.51
N MET A 395 -4.95 -30.48 4.68
CA MET A 395 -6.40 -30.40 4.89
C MET A 395 -7.17 -29.96 3.64
N SER A 396 -6.52 -29.28 2.68
CA SER A 396 -7.21 -28.77 1.50
C SER A 396 -7.60 -29.90 0.56
N THR A 397 -8.84 -29.85 0.08
CA THR A 397 -9.33 -30.74 -0.98
C THR A 397 -8.76 -30.40 -2.36
N SER A 398 -8.15 -29.21 -2.53
CA SER A 398 -7.57 -28.77 -3.79
C SER A 398 -6.09 -29.13 -3.94
N PHE A 399 -5.46 -29.70 -2.90
CA PHE A 399 -4.07 -30.13 -2.94
C PHE A 399 -3.90 -31.55 -3.56
N PRO A 400 -2.85 -31.78 -4.38
CA PRO A 400 -1.99 -30.76 -4.98
C PRO A 400 -2.70 -30.04 -6.13
N ASN A 401 -2.58 -28.71 -6.17
CA ASN A 401 -2.97 -27.94 -7.35
C ASN A 401 -1.79 -27.84 -8.35
N LYS A 402 -2.01 -27.19 -9.50
CA LYS A 402 -0.95 -27.07 -10.54
C LYS A 402 0.35 -26.44 -10.05
N ARG A 403 0.30 -25.51 -9.09
CA ARG A 403 1.49 -24.87 -8.52
C ARG A 403 2.20 -25.79 -7.53
N ASP A 404 1.43 -26.54 -6.74
CA ASP A 404 1.98 -27.57 -5.85
C ASP A 404 2.69 -28.67 -6.65
N GLU A 405 2.09 -29.12 -7.76
CA GLU A 405 2.73 -30.08 -8.65
C GLU A 405 4.02 -29.54 -9.28
N ALA A 406 4.04 -28.27 -9.68
CA ALA A 406 5.23 -27.63 -10.26
C ALA A 406 6.38 -27.54 -9.26
N GLU A 407 6.08 -27.25 -7.99
CA GLU A 407 7.06 -27.26 -6.89
C GLU A 407 7.57 -28.68 -6.62
N GLN A 408 6.68 -29.67 -6.53
CA GLN A 408 7.08 -31.08 -6.31
C GLN A 408 7.99 -31.61 -7.42
N LYS A 409 7.76 -31.18 -8.66
CA LYS A 409 8.61 -31.51 -9.82
C LYS A 409 9.89 -30.67 -9.87
N GLN A 410 10.00 -29.63 -9.04
CA GLN A 410 11.04 -28.61 -9.08
C GLN A 410 11.17 -28.00 -10.48
N ASP A 411 10.03 -27.65 -11.08
CA ASP A 411 9.99 -27.07 -12.42
C ASP A 411 10.90 -25.83 -12.49
N PRO A 412 11.64 -25.62 -13.60
CA PRO A 412 12.56 -24.51 -13.71
C PRO A 412 11.80 -23.19 -13.77
N ILE A 413 12.21 -22.22 -12.96
CA ILE A 413 11.74 -20.83 -13.03
C ILE A 413 12.86 -19.91 -13.51
N ARG A 414 12.54 -19.02 -14.46
CA ARG A 414 13.53 -18.12 -15.07
C ARG A 414 13.13 -16.66 -14.91
N PHE A 415 14.12 -15.82 -14.66
CA PHE A 415 13.95 -14.38 -14.74
C PHE A 415 13.90 -13.96 -16.21
N THR A 416 12.81 -13.32 -16.63
CA THR A 416 12.58 -12.89 -18.01
C THR A 416 12.75 -11.38 -18.23
N GLY A 417 13.24 -10.67 -17.20
CA GLY A 417 13.37 -9.21 -17.21
C GLY A 417 12.30 -8.48 -16.39
N ASP A 418 12.55 -7.21 -16.12
CA ASP A 418 11.65 -6.33 -15.37
C ASP A 418 10.60 -5.70 -16.30
N THR A 419 9.71 -6.56 -16.81
CA THR A 419 8.60 -6.16 -17.68
C THR A 419 7.63 -5.21 -16.97
N VAL A 420 6.90 -4.40 -17.74
CA VAL A 420 5.85 -3.49 -17.24
C VAL A 420 4.54 -3.84 -17.96
N PRO A 421 3.53 -4.41 -17.26
CA PRO A 421 3.53 -4.77 -15.84
C PRO A 421 4.42 -5.98 -15.50
N PRO A 422 4.98 -6.05 -14.28
CA PRO A 422 5.93 -7.08 -13.86
C PRO A 422 5.23 -8.38 -13.43
N ASN A 423 4.68 -9.10 -14.40
CA ASN A 423 3.92 -10.34 -14.15
C ASN A 423 4.81 -11.56 -13.84
N GLY A 424 6.10 -11.48 -14.16
CA GLY A 424 7.08 -12.53 -13.91
C GLY A 424 7.74 -12.46 -12.52
N PRO A 425 8.47 -13.51 -12.13
CA PRO A 425 9.22 -13.53 -10.88
C PRO A 425 10.33 -12.46 -10.90
N PRO A 426 10.55 -11.74 -9.79
CA PRO A 426 11.69 -10.83 -9.67
C PRO A 426 13.00 -11.63 -9.64
N LEU A 427 14.10 -10.99 -10.05
CA LEU A 427 15.41 -11.65 -10.08
C LEU A 427 15.77 -12.26 -8.72
N ALA A 428 15.54 -11.53 -7.63
CA ALA A 428 15.90 -11.98 -6.29
C ALA A 428 15.16 -13.26 -5.86
N TRP A 429 13.91 -13.44 -6.27
CA TRP A 429 13.16 -14.67 -6.03
C TRP A 429 13.80 -15.86 -6.76
N VAL A 430 14.15 -15.68 -8.03
CA VAL A 430 14.79 -16.72 -8.84
C VAL A 430 16.15 -17.10 -8.25
N LEU A 431 16.91 -16.11 -7.77
CA LEU A 431 18.20 -16.35 -7.10
C LEU A 431 18.04 -17.08 -5.77
N LEU A 432 17.06 -16.68 -4.94
CA LEU A 432 16.81 -17.28 -3.64
C LEU A 432 16.52 -18.79 -3.76
N TRP A 433 15.73 -19.19 -4.76
CA TRP A 433 15.32 -20.57 -4.96
C TRP A 433 16.17 -21.34 -5.99
N GLY A 434 17.35 -20.82 -6.36
CA GLY A 434 18.27 -21.51 -7.26
C GLY A 434 17.70 -21.82 -8.65
N GLY A 435 16.75 -21.00 -9.13
CA GLY A 435 16.06 -21.23 -10.41
C GLY A 435 15.02 -22.36 -10.40
N LYS A 436 14.62 -22.85 -9.22
CA LYS A 436 13.51 -23.80 -9.04
C LYS A 436 12.23 -23.08 -8.66
N TYR A 437 11.10 -23.61 -9.13
CA TYR A 437 9.79 -23.11 -8.71
C TYR A 437 9.53 -23.48 -7.25
N ALA A 438 9.25 -22.48 -6.42
CA ALA A 438 8.83 -22.63 -5.04
C ALA A 438 7.42 -22.06 -4.86
N ASN A 439 6.53 -22.83 -4.25
CA ASN A 439 5.15 -22.47 -3.89
C ASN A 439 5.02 -22.23 -2.38
N ILE A 440 6.10 -21.72 -1.77
CA ILE A 440 6.20 -21.35 -0.36
C ILE A 440 6.65 -19.91 -0.22
N TYR A 441 6.15 -19.22 0.80
CA TYR A 441 6.39 -17.80 1.07
C TYR A 441 6.18 -17.51 2.56
N GLY A 442 6.30 -16.25 2.97
CA GLY A 442 6.06 -15.80 4.34
C GLY A 442 7.13 -16.33 5.29
N GLU A 443 6.73 -17.12 6.26
CA GLU A 443 7.65 -17.65 7.28
C GLU A 443 8.66 -18.67 6.73
N TYR A 444 8.42 -19.28 5.56
CA TYR A 444 9.44 -20.07 4.84
C TYR A 444 10.57 -19.23 4.23
N VAL A 445 10.52 -17.91 4.34
CA VAL A 445 11.55 -16.99 3.84
C VAL A 445 12.23 -16.27 5.02
N PRO A 446 13.58 -16.17 5.02
CA PRO A 446 14.32 -15.42 6.02
C PRO A 446 13.74 -14.03 6.26
N GLU A 447 13.52 -13.67 7.52
CA GLU A 447 12.90 -12.39 7.90
C GLU A 447 13.71 -11.18 7.37
N SER A 448 15.03 -11.30 7.34
CA SER A 448 15.95 -10.30 6.78
C SER A 448 15.58 -9.92 5.34
N LEU A 449 15.25 -10.88 4.48
CA LEU A 449 14.86 -10.65 3.09
C LEU A 449 13.52 -9.92 2.99
N ARG A 450 12.56 -10.27 3.86
CA ARG A 450 11.28 -9.56 3.94
C ARG A 450 11.47 -8.10 4.35
N ARG A 451 12.39 -7.83 5.29
CA ARG A 451 12.78 -6.45 5.68
C ARG A 451 13.45 -5.67 4.55
N TRP A 452 14.13 -6.36 3.64
CA TRP A 452 14.71 -5.76 2.44
C TRP A 452 13.69 -5.52 1.34
N GLY A 453 12.49 -6.11 1.42
CA GLY A 453 11.54 -6.09 0.31
C GLY A 453 12.10 -6.79 -0.93
N TYR A 454 12.81 -7.91 -0.75
CA TYR A 454 13.67 -8.44 -1.82
C TYR A 454 12.93 -8.77 -3.13
N VAL A 455 11.63 -9.09 -3.07
CA VAL A 455 10.77 -9.35 -4.25
C VAL A 455 10.27 -8.09 -4.98
N ILE A 456 10.58 -6.91 -4.47
CA ILE A 456 10.13 -5.62 -5.00
C ILE A 456 11.09 -5.10 -6.07
N TRP A 457 12.39 -5.22 -5.83
CA TRP A 457 13.42 -4.49 -6.58
C TRP A 457 13.71 -5.11 -7.93
N ASP A 458 13.94 -4.24 -8.92
CA ASP A 458 14.33 -4.65 -10.26
C ASP A 458 15.79 -5.12 -10.32
N LYS A 459 16.18 -5.76 -11.42
CA LYS A 459 17.55 -6.26 -11.62
C LYS A 459 18.58 -5.14 -11.55
N ILE A 460 18.27 -3.96 -12.10
CA ILE A 460 19.20 -2.83 -12.16
C ILE A 460 19.55 -2.37 -10.74
N ARG A 461 18.56 -2.34 -9.84
CA ARG A 461 18.77 -1.99 -8.43
C ARG A 461 19.66 -3.01 -7.73
N TRP A 462 19.40 -4.31 -7.92
CA TRP A 462 20.26 -5.37 -7.37
C TRP A 462 21.69 -5.32 -7.89
N ASP A 463 21.88 -5.03 -9.19
CA ASP A 463 23.19 -4.81 -9.79
C ASP A 463 23.89 -3.62 -9.15
N SER A 464 23.20 -2.48 -9.00
CA SER A 464 23.77 -1.24 -8.46
C SER A 464 24.20 -1.33 -7.00
N MET A 465 23.59 -2.23 -6.22
CA MET A 465 23.93 -2.45 -4.81
C MET A 465 24.97 -3.55 -4.62
N GLU A 466 25.35 -4.26 -5.69
CA GLU A 466 26.21 -5.45 -5.64
C GLU A 466 25.73 -6.49 -4.61
N ALA A 467 24.41 -6.55 -4.38
CA ALA A 467 23.82 -7.26 -3.25
C ALA A 467 23.27 -8.66 -3.59
N LYS A 468 23.50 -9.14 -4.82
CA LYS A 468 22.96 -10.45 -5.28
C LYS A 468 23.50 -11.62 -4.46
N GLU A 469 24.78 -11.59 -4.11
CA GLU A 469 25.40 -12.63 -3.30
C GLU A 469 24.81 -12.69 -1.88
N LEU A 470 24.25 -11.58 -1.38
CA LEU A 470 23.63 -11.53 -0.05
C LEU A 470 22.37 -12.40 0.02
N ILE A 471 21.66 -12.56 -1.11
CA ILE A 471 20.45 -13.38 -1.19
C ILE A 471 20.80 -14.85 -0.97
N ALA A 472 21.78 -15.37 -1.72
CA ALA A 472 22.20 -16.78 -1.62
C ALA A 472 22.76 -17.11 -0.22
N ARG A 473 23.52 -16.18 0.38
CA ARG A 473 24.08 -16.35 1.74
C ARG A 473 23.01 -16.40 2.83
N GLN A 474 21.76 -15.98 2.60
CA GLN A 474 20.74 -16.05 3.65
C GLN A 474 20.44 -17.48 4.07
N TRP A 475 20.48 -18.45 3.16
CA TRP A 475 20.26 -19.86 3.51
C TRP A 475 21.37 -20.44 4.40
N GLU A 476 22.59 -19.91 4.30
CA GLU A 476 23.69 -20.30 5.19
C GLU A 476 23.48 -19.78 6.63
N MET A 477 22.73 -18.69 6.79
CA MET A 477 22.46 -18.06 8.07
C MET A 477 21.21 -18.61 8.77
N GLU A 478 20.37 -19.38 8.06
CA GLU A 478 19.08 -19.90 8.53
C GLU A 478 18.99 -21.44 8.37
N PRO A 479 19.91 -22.23 8.97
CA PRO A 479 19.95 -23.68 8.76
C PRO A 479 18.71 -24.40 9.30
N GLU A 480 18.08 -23.87 10.36
CA GLU A 480 16.84 -24.43 10.93
C GLU A 480 15.69 -24.33 9.93
N LEU A 481 15.56 -23.17 9.26
CA LEU A 481 14.52 -22.95 8.25
C LEU A 481 14.74 -23.83 7.01
N VAL A 482 16.00 -24.06 6.61
CA VAL A 482 16.34 -24.98 5.51
C VAL A 482 15.89 -26.42 5.83
N GLU A 483 16.11 -26.86 7.07
CA GLU A 483 15.69 -28.19 7.50
C GLU A 483 14.16 -28.30 7.57
N GLU A 484 13.47 -27.27 8.05
CA GLU A 484 12.00 -27.21 8.07
C GLU A 484 11.41 -27.30 6.65
N ILE A 485 11.94 -26.54 5.69
CA ILE A 485 11.57 -26.66 4.28
C ILE A 485 11.77 -28.10 3.78
N LYS A 486 12.92 -28.70 4.10
CA LYS A 486 13.21 -30.07 3.67
C LYS A 486 12.22 -31.09 4.24
N ILE A 487 11.80 -30.92 5.49
CA ILE A 487 10.80 -31.77 6.14
C ILE A 487 9.42 -31.59 5.51
N ASP A 488 8.99 -30.35 5.30
CA ASP A 488 7.61 -30.03 4.89
C ASP A 488 7.35 -30.24 3.41
N ILE A 489 8.32 -29.93 2.54
CA ILE A 489 8.15 -29.98 1.08
C ILE A 489 9.09 -30.96 0.37
N GLY A 490 10.00 -31.61 1.09
CA GLY A 490 10.80 -32.72 0.55
C GLY A 490 11.98 -32.32 -0.34
N TRP A 491 12.38 -31.04 -0.33
CA TRP A 491 13.60 -30.57 -0.99
C TRP A 491 14.22 -29.39 -0.25
N SER A 492 15.50 -29.10 -0.51
CA SER A 492 16.22 -28.01 0.15
C SER A 492 16.71 -26.96 -0.86
N PRO A 493 16.64 -25.65 -0.52
CA PRO A 493 17.24 -24.59 -1.33
C PRO A 493 18.75 -24.71 -1.47
N LEU A 494 19.43 -25.46 -0.59
CA LEU A 494 20.87 -25.74 -0.66
C LEU A 494 21.20 -27.03 -1.42
N GLU A 495 20.22 -27.91 -1.64
CA GLU A 495 20.43 -29.16 -2.37
C GLU A 495 20.30 -28.91 -3.88
N SER A 496 21.44 -29.05 -4.56
CA SER A 496 21.71 -29.18 -6.01
C SER A 496 22.08 -27.93 -6.83
N GLY A 497 23.32 -27.99 -7.36
CA GLY A 497 23.73 -27.46 -8.66
C GLY A 497 24.36 -26.08 -8.62
N SER A 498 25.68 -26.00 -8.76
CA SER A 498 26.41 -24.81 -9.19
C SER A 498 25.90 -24.35 -10.56
N VAL A 499 24.77 -23.63 -10.58
CA VAL A 499 24.30 -22.94 -11.77
C VAL A 499 25.26 -21.80 -12.02
N THR A 500 26.18 -22.04 -12.96
CA THR A 500 27.03 -21.01 -13.53
C THR A 500 26.09 -20.01 -14.19
N ILE A 501 25.94 -18.84 -13.59
CA ILE A 501 25.24 -17.71 -14.21
C ILE A 501 26.13 -17.30 -15.39
N GLU A 502 25.81 -17.78 -16.60
CA GLU A 502 26.40 -17.22 -17.80
C GLU A 502 25.93 -15.77 -17.93
N HIS A 503 26.85 -14.84 -17.71
CA HIS A 503 26.69 -13.45 -18.09
C HIS A 503 26.54 -13.36 -19.60
N LYS A 504 25.31 -13.18 -20.09
CA LYS A 504 25.04 -12.60 -21.41
C LYS A 504 24.03 -11.48 -21.29
#